data_AF-U5E5T3-F1
#
_entry.id   AF-U5E5T3-F1
#
_cell.length_a   1.000
_cell.length_b   1.000
_cell.length_c   1.000
_cell.angle_alpha   90.00
_cell.angle_beta   90.00
_cell.angle_gamma   90.00
#
_symmetry.space_group_name_H-M   'P 1'
#
loop_
_entity.id
_entity.type
_entity.pdbx_description
1 polymer ?
#
loop_
_entity_poly.entity_id
_entity_poly.type
_entity_poly.pdbx_seq_one_letter_code
_entity_poly.pdbx_strand_id
1 'polypeptide(L)'
;MELPAGADPLAAWDEFLARVGVPADQRNTRSAIEDPDGHGPRVFFQQVPEDKVVKNRVHLDVRAAPGLAGEERMAALEAECARLVALGATRLRRFEPEPPMSLGFLVLADPEGNEFCLD
;
A
#
# COMPACT_ATOMS: atom_id res chain seq x y z
N MET A 1 -2.73 16.45 10.10
CA MET A 1 -3.09 17.88 9.91
C MET A 1 -4.39 18.08 10.67
N GLU A 2 -4.37 18.82 11.77
CA GLU A 2 -5.61 19.19 12.45
C GLU A 2 -6.25 20.34 11.68
N LEU A 3 -7.54 20.20 11.37
CA LEU A 3 -8.32 21.24 10.72
C LEU A 3 -9.13 22.00 11.78
N PRO A 4 -9.24 23.34 11.68
CA PRO A 4 -10.08 24.10 12.59
C PRO A 4 -11.55 23.68 12.44
N ALA A 5 -12.32 23.82 13.53
CA ALA A 5 -13.74 23.51 13.53
C ALA A 5 -14.47 24.32 12.45
N GLY A 6 -15.24 23.64 11.60
CA GLY A 6 -15.98 24.25 10.48
C GLY A 6 -15.17 24.43 9.19
N ALA A 7 -13.90 24.04 9.15
CA ALA A 7 -13.14 23.98 7.91
C ALA A 7 -13.70 22.89 6.97
N ASP A 8 -13.67 23.16 5.67
CA ASP A 8 -13.99 22.16 4.65
C ASP A 8 -12.78 21.21 4.46
N PRO A 9 -12.89 19.93 4.85
CA PRO A 9 -11.79 18.98 4.74
C PRO A 9 -11.39 18.69 3.30
N LEU A 10 -12.32 18.79 2.34
CA LEU A 10 -12.01 18.56 0.93
C LEU A 10 -11.21 19.73 0.35
N ALA A 11 -11.60 20.97 0.67
CA ALA A 11 -10.84 22.15 0.28
C ALA A 11 -9.42 22.15 0.88
N ALA A 12 -9.29 21.78 2.16
CA ALA A 12 -7.98 21.67 2.81
C ALA A 12 -7.11 20.55 2.21
N TRP A 13 -7.73 19.44 1.82
CA TRP A 13 -7.04 18.36 1.11
C TRP A 13 -6.54 18.80 -0.26
N ASP A 14 -7.35 19.53 -1.02
CA ASP A 14 -6.95 20.09 -2.32
C ASP A 14 -5.79 21.08 -2.22
N GLU A 15 -5.79 21.93 -1.18
CA GLU A 15 -4.67 22.84 -0.91
C GLU A 15 -3.39 22.06 -0.56
N PHE A 16 -3.51 21.01 0.26
CA PHE A 16 -2.38 20.14 0.59
C PHE A 16 -1.79 19.50 -0.67
N LEU A 17 -2.62 18.91 -1.54
CA LEU A 17 -2.18 18.29 -2.79
C LEU A 17 -1.50 19.30 -3.71
N ALA A 18 -2.00 20.53 -3.78
CA ALA A 18 -1.33 21.62 -4.51
C ALA A 18 0.06 21.91 -3.95
N ARG A 19 0.18 22.02 -2.62
CA ARG A 19 1.42 22.35 -1.92
C ARG A 19 2.51 21.30 -2.10
N VAL A 20 2.16 20.02 -2.13
CA VAL A 20 3.12 18.93 -2.37
C VAL A 20 3.38 18.65 -3.86
N GLY A 21 2.81 19.48 -4.76
CA GLY A 21 3.09 19.42 -6.19
C GLY A 21 2.35 18.33 -6.95
N VAL A 22 1.23 17.80 -6.42
CA VAL A 22 0.41 16.81 -7.13
C VAL A 22 -0.38 17.52 -8.24
N PRO A 23 -0.21 17.11 -9.52
CA PRO A 23 -0.95 17.68 -10.65
C PRO A 23 -2.46 17.58 -10.45
N ALA A 24 -3.20 18.60 -10.89
CA ALA A 24 -4.65 18.69 -10.67
C ALA A 24 -5.43 17.50 -11.27
N ASP A 25 -4.99 17.01 -12.42
CA ASP A 25 -5.53 15.83 -13.10
C ASP A 25 -5.25 14.51 -12.37
N GLN A 26 -4.33 14.50 -11.39
CA GLN A 26 -3.98 13.31 -10.62
C GLN A 26 -4.65 13.22 -9.25
N ARG A 27 -5.31 14.29 -8.77
CA ARG A 27 -5.75 14.42 -7.36
C ARG A 27 -6.79 13.39 -6.90
N ASN A 28 -7.53 12.79 -7.83
CA ASN A 28 -8.53 11.75 -7.53
C ASN A 28 -8.18 10.38 -8.15
N THR A 29 -6.94 10.23 -8.64
CA THR A 29 -6.52 8.96 -9.24
C THR A 29 -6.13 7.92 -8.20
N ARG A 30 -5.92 8.34 -6.94
CA ARG A 30 -5.60 7.46 -5.81
C ARG A 30 -6.26 8.00 -4.54
N SER A 31 -6.78 7.11 -3.71
CA SER A 31 -7.38 7.47 -2.42
C SER A 31 -7.25 6.31 -1.43
N ALA A 32 -7.37 6.61 -0.14
CA ALA A 32 -7.39 5.58 0.89
C ALA A 32 -8.50 5.86 1.89
N ILE A 33 -9.06 4.80 2.45
CA ILE A 33 -9.90 4.86 3.63
C ILE A 33 -9.28 4.00 4.73
N GLU A 34 -9.39 4.49 5.94
CA GLU A 34 -9.02 3.78 7.15
C GLU A 34 -10.06 4.11 8.21
N ASP A 35 -10.28 3.16 9.10
CA ASP A 35 -11.11 3.39 10.27
C ASP A 35 -10.36 4.38 11.21
N PRO A 36 -11.02 5.45 11.67
CA PRO A 36 -10.37 6.47 12.49
C PRO A 36 -9.90 5.95 13.85
N ASP A 37 -10.50 4.88 14.36
CA ASP A 37 -10.12 4.18 15.59
C ASP A 37 -9.12 3.03 15.30
N GLY A 38 -8.72 2.86 14.04
CA GLY A 38 -7.74 1.87 13.59
C GLY A 38 -8.30 0.46 13.46
N HIS A 39 -9.62 0.30 13.37
CA HIS A 39 -10.25 -1.01 13.20
C HIS A 39 -10.17 -1.52 11.75
N GLY A 40 -9.57 -2.71 11.59
CA GLY A 40 -9.53 -3.40 10.30
C GLY A 40 -8.46 -2.87 9.33
N PRO A 41 -8.43 -3.40 8.09
CA PRO A 41 -7.42 -3.04 7.11
C PRO A 41 -7.70 -1.67 6.48
N ARG A 42 -6.63 -0.94 6.17
CA ARG A 42 -6.70 0.21 5.26
C ARG A 42 -7.02 -0.28 3.85
N VAL A 43 -7.95 0.41 3.17
CA VAL A 43 -8.29 0.11 1.78
C VAL A 43 -7.76 1.22 0.88
N PHE A 44 -6.96 0.82 -0.12
CA PHE A 44 -6.38 1.73 -1.10
C PHE A 44 -7.09 1.58 -2.45
N PHE A 45 -7.54 2.70 -3.00
CA PHE A 45 -8.19 2.79 -4.30
C PHE A 45 -7.24 3.41 -5.31
N GLN A 46 -7.04 2.74 -6.43
CA GLN A 46 -6.25 3.24 -7.54
C GLN A 46 -7.08 3.22 -8.82
N GLN A 47 -7.18 4.37 -9.46
CA GLN A 47 -7.73 4.48 -10.79
C GLN A 47 -6.73 3.90 -11.80
N VAL A 48 -7.27 3.09 -12.69
CA VAL A 48 -6.55 2.35 -13.73
C VAL A 48 -7.40 2.43 -15.00
N PRO A 49 -6.79 2.59 -16.18
CA PRO A 49 -7.53 2.86 -17.41
C PRO A 49 -8.25 1.63 -17.96
N GLU A 50 -7.90 0.42 -17.51
CA GLU A 50 -8.51 -0.80 -18.03
C GLU A 50 -9.84 -1.10 -17.35
N ASP A 51 -10.84 -1.45 -18.15
CA ASP A 51 -12.11 -1.97 -17.66
C ASP A 51 -11.93 -3.28 -16.87
N LYS A 52 -12.90 -3.60 -16.00
CA LYS A 52 -12.90 -4.86 -15.23
C LYS A 52 -13.14 -6.04 -16.17
N VAL A 53 -12.11 -6.89 -16.34
CA VAL A 53 -12.19 -8.05 -17.26
C VAL A 53 -12.69 -9.33 -16.58
N VAL A 54 -12.43 -9.52 -15.28
CA VAL A 54 -12.79 -10.76 -14.53
C VAL A 54 -13.21 -10.47 -13.07
N LYS A 55 -12.76 -11.26 -12.08
CA LYS A 55 -13.02 -11.08 -10.64
C LYS A 55 -12.43 -9.75 -10.12
N ASN A 56 -12.72 -9.43 -8.85
CA ASN A 56 -12.32 -8.16 -8.24
C ASN A 56 -10.80 -7.89 -8.40
N ARG A 57 -10.44 -6.67 -8.80
CA ARG A 57 -9.05 -6.19 -8.89
C ARG A 57 -8.55 -5.79 -7.50
N VAL A 58 -8.34 -6.79 -6.65
CA VAL A 58 -7.81 -6.60 -5.30
C VAL A 58 -6.39 -7.12 -5.27
N HIS A 59 -5.51 -6.33 -4.67
CA HIS A 59 -4.18 -6.74 -4.30
C HIS A 59 -4.08 -6.65 -2.77
N LEU A 60 -3.57 -7.69 -2.13
CA LEU A 60 -3.43 -7.74 -0.67
C LEU A 60 -1.99 -7.41 -0.29
N ASP A 61 -1.84 -6.42 0.59
CA ASP A 61 -0.58 -6.13 1.26
C ASP A 61 -0.67 -6.67 2.69
N VAL A 62 0.16 -7.68 2.99
CA VAL A 62 0.25 -8.30 4.30
C VAL A 62 1.38 -7.64 5.08
N ARG A 63 1.03 -6.92 6.15
CA ARG A 63 2.02 -6.29 7.02
C ARG A 63 2.79 -7.31 7.86
N ALA A 64 4.08 -7.45 7.58
CA ALA A 64 5.00 -8.37 8.23
C ALA A 64 6.08 -7.66 9.07
N ALA A 65 6.33 -6.37 8.85
CA ALA A 65 7.40 -5.63 9.54
C ALA A 65 6.94 -4.29 10.18
N PRO A 66 5.86 -4.28 11.00
CA PRO A 66 5.35 -3.04 11.59
C PRO A 66 6.39 -2.38 12.50
N GLY A 67 6.60 -1.08 12.32
CA GLY A 67 7.50 -0.26 13.15
C GLY A 67 8.98 -0.35 12.78
N LEU A 68 9.36 -1.18 11.80
CA LEU A 68 10.73 -1.30 11.30
C LEU A 68 10.98 -0.39 10.09
N ALA A 69 12.23 -0.02 9.85
CA ALA A 69 12.63 0.77 8.68
C ALA A 69 13.96 0.29 8.07
N GLY A 70 14.26 0.73 6.85
CA GLY A 70 15.53 0.48 6.18
C GLY A 70 15.88 -1.01 6.03
N GLU A 71 17.15 -1.35 6.23
CA GLU A 71 17.65 -2.72 6.10
C GLU A 71 17.00 -3.70 7.09
N GLU A 72 16.70 -3.26 8.31
CA GLU A 72 16.04 -4.08 9.32
C GLU A 72 14.64 -4.51 8.88
N ARG A 73 13.87 -3.56 8.29
CA ARG A 73 12.57 -3.87 7.69
C ARG A 73 12.72 -4.89 6.57
N MET A 74 13.65 -4.68 5.63
CA MET A 74 13.84 -5.61 4.50
C MET A 74 14.29 -7.00 4.96
N ALA A 75 15.10 -7.09 6.01
CA ALA A 75 15.49 -8.36 6.60
C ALA A 75 14.30 -9.10 7.23
N ALA A 76 13.41 -8.38 7.93
CA ALA A 76 12.18 -8.95 8.47
C ALA A 76 11.25 -9.48 7.36
N LEU A 77 11.11 -8.74 6.25
CA LEU A 77 10.33 -9.21 5.09
C LEU A 77 10.93 -10.48 4.47
N GLU A 78 12.25 -10.58 4.37
CA GLU A 78 12.93 -11.78 3.85
C GLU A 78 12.76 -12.98 4.78
N ALA A 79 12.83 -12.77 6.10
CA ALA A 79 12.58 -13.82 7.08
C ALA A 79 11.15 -14.37 6.99
N GLU A 80 10.16 -13.48 6.86
CA GLU A 80 8.76 -13.88 6.68
C GLU A 80 8.52 -14.56 5.32
N CYS A 81 9.16 -14.05 4.25
CA CYS A 81 9.14 -14.69 2.95
C CYS A 81 9.65 -16.13 3.03
N ALA A 82 10.78 -16.37 3.70
CA ALA A 82 11.33 -17.72 3.89
C ALA A 82 10.35 -18.64 4.64
N ARG A 83 9.68 -18.13 5.68
CA ARG A 83 8.66 -18.87 6.43
C ARG A 83 7.47 -19.25 5.55
N LEU A 84 6.96 -18.32 4.74
CA LEU A 84 5.82 -18.55 3.84
C LEU A 84 6.17 -19.50 2.70
N VAL A 85 7.38 -19.40 2.15
CA VAL A 85 7.87 -20.35 1.13
C VAL A 85 7.95 -21.77 1.70
N ALA A 86 8.41 -21.94 2.94
CA ALA A 86 8.39 -23.24 3.61
C ALA A 86 6.97 -23.80 3.82
N LEU A 87 5.94 -22.94 3.80
CA LEU A 87 4.51 -23.31 3.88
C LEU A 87 3.85 -23.49 2.51
N GLY A 88 4.59 -23.35 1.41
CA GLY A 88 4.11 -23.59 0.05
C GLY A 88 3.83 -22.33 -0.78
N ALA A 89 4.10 -21.13 -0.25
CA ALA A 89 4.07 -19.92 -1.07
C ALA A 89 5.24 -19.90 -2.07
N THR A 90 5.11 -19.12 -3.14
CA THR A 90 6.14 -18.90 -4.13
C THR A 90 6.56 -17.44 -4.13
N ARG A 91 7.87 -17.15 -4.01
CA ARG A 91 8.39 -15.79 -4.20
C ARG A 91 8.40 -15.44 -5.68
N LEU A 92 7.79 -14.30 -6.02
CA LEU A 92 7.70 -13.82 -7.40
C LEU A 92 8.69 -12.70 -7.68
N ARG A 93 8.69 -11.64 -6.86
CA ARG A 93 9.49 -10.43 -7.11
C ARG A 93 9.95 -9.78 -5.81
N ARG A 94 11.03 -9.00 -5.90
CA ARG A 94 11.52 -8.12 -4.84
C ARG A 94 11.68 -6.72 -5.40
N PHE A 95 11.22 -5.74 -4.64
CA PHE A 95 11.40 -4.32 -4.92
C PHE A 95 12.24 -3.71 -3.82
N GLU A 96 13.36 -3.11 -4.20
CA GLU A 96 14.22 -2.40 -3.24
C GLU A 96 13.56 -1.09 -2.78
N PRO A 97 13.90 -0.59 -1.58
CA PRO A 97 13.47 0.73 -1.13
C PRO A 97 13.93 1.84 -2.08
N GLU A 98 13.03 2.76 -2.39
CA GLU A 98 13.33 4.02 -3.10
C GLU A 98 12.72 5.19 -2.30
N PRO A 99 13.39 5.62 -1.22
CA PRO A 99 12.85 6.65 -0.34
C PRO A 99 12.74 8.01 -1.05
N PRO A 100 11.76 8.85 -0.66
CA PRO A 100 10.76 8.62 0.38
C PRO A 100 9.51 7.87 -0.12
N MET A 101 9.43 7.57 -1.42
CA MET A 101 8.20 7.12 -2.07
C MET A 101 7.93 5.62 -1.93
N SER A 102 8.97 4.81 -1.72
CA SER A 102 8.87 3.36 -1.55
C SER A 102 9.79 2.89 -0.41
N LEU A 103 9.23 2.08 0.50
CA LEU A 103 9.98 1.42 1.56
C LEU A 103 10.50 0.03 1.15
N GLY A 104 10.25 -0.41 -0.09
CA GLY A 104 10.55 -1.76 -0.57
C GLY A 104 9.52 -2.79 -0.11
N PHE A 105 9.35 -3.87 -0.87
CA PHE A 105 8.38 -4.93 -0.58
C PHE A 105 8.71 -6.21 -1.38
N LEU A 106 8.06 -7.32 -1.02
CA LEU A 106 8.19 -8.61 -1.71
C LEU A 106 6.84 -9.03 -2.27
N VAL A 107 6.80 -9.52 -3.51
CA VAL A 107 5.59 -10.12 -4.10
C VAL A 107 5.69 -11.63 -4.00
N LEU A 108 4.66 -12.27 -3.47
CA LEU A 108 4.51 -13.72 -3.38
C LEU A 108 3.19 -14.16 -4.01
N ALA A 109 3.10 -15.46 -4.32
CA ALA A 109 1.85 -16.15 -4.60
C ALA A 109 1.62 -17.24 -3.54
N ASP A 110 0.37 -17.43 -3.13
CA ASP A 110 -0.04 -18.56 -2.30
C ASP A 110 -0.04 -19.89 -3.12
N PRO A 111 -0.30 -21.06 -2.51
CA PRO A 111 -0.32 -22.34 -3.23
C PRO A 111 -1.37 -22.43 -4.35
N GLU A 112 -2.39 -21.59 -4.34
CA GLU A 112 -3.43 -21.53 -5.39
C GLU A 112 -3.09 -20.52 -6.50
N GLY A 113 -2.00 -19.77 -6.35
CA GLY A 113 -1.54 -18.76 -7.30
C GLY A 113 -2.10 -17.35 -7.04
N ASN A 114 -2.74 -17.09 -5.90
CA ASN A 114 -3.20 -15.73 -5.57
C ASN A 114 -2.01 -14.86 -5.15
N GLU A 115 -1.84 -13.71 -5.80
CA GLU A 115 -0.72 -12.79 -5.53
C GLU A 115 -1.01 -11.85 -4.34
N PHE A 116 0.01 -11.61 -3.53
CA PHE A 116 0.01 -10.65 -2.43
C PHE A 116 1.42 -10.07 -2.21
N CYS A 117 1.52 -8.92 -1.55
CA CYS A 117 2.77 -8.34 -1.12
C CYS A 117 3.02 -8.53 0.38
N LEU A 118 4.29 -8.60 0.77
CA LEU A 118 4.74 -8.36 2.14
C LEU A 118 5.24 -6.92 2.26
N ASP A 119 4.67 -6.20 3.24
CA ASP A 119 4.96 -4.81 3.61
C ASP A 119 5.39 -4.67 5.09
#